data_AF-A0A518MT63-F1
#
_entry.id   AF-A0A518MT63-F1
#
_cell.length_a   1.000
_cell.length_b   1.000
_cell.length_c   1.000
_cell.angle_alpha   90.00
_cell.angle_beta   90.00
_cell.angle_gamma   90.00
#
_symmetry.space_group_name_H-M   'P 1'
#
loop_
_entity.id
_entity.type
_entity.pdbx_description
1 polymer ?
#
loop_
_entity_poly.entity_id
_entity_poly.type
_entity_poly.pdbx_seq_one_letter_code
_entity_poly.pdbx_strand_id
1 'polypeptide(L)'
;MTINLADTEILSGLAKEMVAGGYHYAAFPSDEISDSYTLEFFKTSWEAKEYCYEMTNDADYFESLPTTSLISNLNILMKSGIDTSCNEAFDLTGFARLEREKNELLGNNLNINIMNEKNLEFLKDQLKYTGFGETFDQDLKEKMLKGETEFKLMKEGVYGADSMTAVLNFKKSDQTDLYFFNSYHVNLKKEDSKEGLKQTFYINNNSSNITLKEAYNLMEGRSVNKDLKTREGEVYNAWLKIDFKNSDDKSNFKLEQYHQNYGYDLEASLEKHSIKELNTPKYKEDLLNSLKKGNLQSVTFVVAGVESKMYVEANPQFKTLNVYDGDKQRINHRESKEEKKENALDKKESKEQQKDLDGEPEGGGQKEGKKRKVKSQSI
;
A
#
# COMPACT_ATOMS: atom_id res chain seq x y z
N MET A 1 -52.22 14.92 11.21
CA MET A 1 -53.27 14.18 10.48
C MET A 1 -52.87 12.73 10.31
N THR A 2 -53.65 11.83 10.92
CA THR A 2 -53.62 10.38 10.75
C THR A 2 -54.69 9.99 9.74
N ILE A 3 -54.46 9.00 8.87
CA ILE A 3 -55.47 8.49 7.92
C ILE A 3 -55.61 6.99 8.04
N ASN A 4 -56.67 6.43 7.46
CA ASN A 4 -56.70 5.01 7.13
C ASN A 4 -55.95 4.78 5.80
N LEU A 5 -55.05 3.79 5.75
CA LEU A 5 -54.28 3.48 4.54
C LEU A 5 -55.17 3.17 3.33
N ALA A 6 -56.27 2.43 3.52
CA ALA A 6 -57.24 2.10 2.48
C ALA A 6 -57.85 3.32 1.77
N ASP A 7 -57.94 4.47 2.44
CA ASP A 7 -58.57 5.68 1.91
C ASP A 7 -57.58 6.60 1.14
N THR A 8 -56.29 6.21 1.05
CA THR A 8 -55.22 7.04 0.46
C THR A 8 -55.55 7.57 -0.94
N GLU A 9 -56.08 6.72 -1.84
CA GLU A 9 -56.43 7.14 -3.21
C GLU A 9 -57.66 8.05 -3.24
N ILE A 10 -58.69 7.74 -2.44
CA ILE A 10 -59.93 8.51 -2.33
C ILE A 10 -59.63 9.93 -1.82
N LEU A 11 -58.87 10.02 -0.73
CA LEU A 11 -58.37 11.27 -0.17
C LEU A 11 -57.53 12.07 -1.17
N SER A 12 -56.73 11.38 -2.00
CA SER A 12 -55.93 12.03 -3.05
C SER A 12 -56.80 12.59 -4.17
N GLY A 13 -57.89 11.91 -4.53
CA GLY A 13 -58.89 12.40 -5.48
C GLY A 13 -59.63 13.63 -4.95
N LEU A 14 -60.23 13.50 -3.76
CA LEU A 14 -60.97 14.56 -3.07
C LEU A 14 -60.14 15.84 -2.92
N ALA A 15 -58.91 15.74 -2.41
CA ALA A 15 -58.04 16.89 -2.22
C ALA A 15 -57.70 17.61 -3.55
N LYS A 16 -57.53 16.86 -4.65
CA LYS A 16 -57.29 17.44 -5.99
C LYS A 16 -58.52 18.16 -6.53
N GLU A 17 -59.71 17.59 -6.35
CA GLU A 17 -60.98 18.21 -6.74
C GLU A 17 -61.24 19.51 -5.96
N MET A 18 -61.03 19.49 -4.64
CA MET A 18 -61.15 20.66 -3.77
C MET A 18 -60.19 21.79 -4.17
N VAL A 19 -58.93 21.47 -4.51
CA VAL A 19 -57.97 22.47 -5.04
C VAL A 19 -58.44 23.05 -6.38
N ALA A 20 -59.02 22.25 -7.27
CA ALA A 20 -59.60 22.74 -8.52
C ALA A 20 -60.83 23.64 -8.29
N GLY A 21 -61.60 23.39 -7.23
CA GLY A 21 -62.69 24.25 -6.75
C GLY A 21 -62.25 25.54 -6.04
N GLY A 22 -60.94 25.77 -5.87
CA GLY A 22 -60.39 26.94 -5.18
C GLY A 22 -60.31 26.82 -3.65
N TYR A 23 -60.38 25.59 -3.12
CA TYR A 23 -60.20 25.32 -1.70
C TYR A 23 -58.74 24.96 -1.43
N HIS A 24 -58.05 25.83 -0.69
CA HIS A 24 -56.60 25.81 -0.52
C HIS A 24 -56.14 25.29 0.85
N TYR A 25 -57.06 25.07 1.78
CA TYR A 25 -56.78 24.55 3.12
C TYR A 25 -57.77 23.43 3.46
N ALA A 26 -57.29 22.42 4.19
CA ALA A 26 -58.09 21.36 4.77
C ALA A 26 -57.91 21.36 6.29
N ALA A 27 -59.01 21.23 7.04
CA ALA A 27 -59.04 21.06 8.48
C ALA A 27 -59.46 19.63 8.84
N PHE A 28 -58.94 19.11 9.94
CA PHE A 28 -59.13 17.72 10.38
C PHE A 28 -58.99 17.60 11.91
N PRO A 29 -59.61 16.58 12.54
CA PRO A 29 -59.35 16.24 13.94
C PRO A 29 -57.92 15.68 14.09
N SER A 30 -57.13 16.22 15.03
CA SER A 30 -55.73 15.85 15.23
C SER A 30 -55.55 14.44 15.82
N ASP A 31 -56.45 14.05 16.73
CA ASP A 31 -56.36 12.81 17.51
C ASP A 31 -57.23 11.66 16.97
N GLU A 32 -57.97 11.89 15.87
CA GLU A 32 -58.79 10.89 15.20
C GLU A 32 -58.24 10.48 13.81
N ILE A 33 -58.81 9.43 13.22
CA ILE A 33 -58.49 9.00 11.86
C ILE A 33 -59.27 9.89 10.88
N SER A 34 -58.55 10.65 10.06
CA SER A 34 -59.12 11.49 9.02
C SER A 34 -59.44 10.69 7.74
N ASP A 35 -60.62 10.95 7.20
CA ASP A 35 -61.23 10.31 6.03
C ASP A 35 -61.96 11.35 5.16
N SER A 36 -62.76 10.90 4.18
CA SER A 36 -63.50 11.79 3.28
C SER A 36 -64.66 12.56 3.92
N TYR A 37 -65.07 12.23 5.14
CA TYR A 37 -66.22 12.80 5.85
C TYR A 37 -65.81 13.73 7.01
N THR A 38 -64.60 13.53 7.54
CA THR A 38 -64.00 14.31 8.64
C THR A 38 -63.07 15.44 8.17
N LEU A 39 -62.76 15.50 6.87
CA LEU A 39 -61.99 16.57 6.24
C LEU A 39 -62.89 17.72 5.76
N GLU A 40 -62.74 18.89 6.36
CA GLU A 40 -63.41 20.12 5.94
C GLU A 40 -62.49 21.02 5.13
N PHE A 41 -63.00 21.65 4.07
CA PHE A 41 -62.18 22.37 3.09
C PHE A 41 -62.56 23.86 3.00
N PHE A 42 -61.53 24.72 2.98
CA PHE A 42 -61.66 26.17 3.05
C PHE A 42 -60.85 26.88 1.96
N LYS A 43 -61.31 28.06 1.54
CA LYS A 43 -60.65 28.84 0.47
C LYS A 43 -59.44 29.61 0.99
N THR A 44 -59.46 30.01 2.26
CA THR A 44 -58.43 30.81 2.90
C THR A 44 -57.88 30.14 4.16
N SER A 45 -56.64 30.50 4.54
CA SER A 45 -56.06 30.07 5.82
C SER A 45 -56.83 30.60 7.03
N TRP A 46 -57.60 31.68 6.86
CA TRP A 46 -58.29 32.32 7.97
C TRP A 46 -59.56 31.55 8.33
N GLU A 47 -60.41 31.25 7.34
CA GLU A 47 -61.61 30.41 7.52
C GLU A 47 -61.25 29.04 8.14
N ALA A 48 -60.19 28.37 7.65
CA ALA A 48 -59.74 27.10 8.21
C ALA A 48 -59.29 27.21 9.68
N LYS A 49 -58.64 28.31 10.07
CA LYS A 49 -58.18 28.55 11.44
C LYS A 49 -59.31 28.94 12.38
N GLU A 50 -60.28 29.70 11.89
CA GLU A 50 -61.51 30.02 12.63
C GLU A 50 -62.28 28.72 12.92
N TYR A 51 -62.50 27.87 11.91
CA TYR A 51 -63.09 26.54 12.09
C TYR A 51 -62.33 25.68 13.10
N CYS A 52 -60.99 25.56 12.99
CA CYS A 52 -60.20 24.81 13.96
C CYS A 52 -60.35 25.37 15.39
N TYR A 53 -60.44 26.69 15.55
CA TYR A 53 -60.61 27.34 16.85
C TYR A 53 -62.01 27.14 17.44
N GLU A 54 -63.06 27.17 16.62
CA GLU A 54 -64.44 26.93 17.06
C GLU A 54 -64.71 25.47 17.41
N MET A 55 -64.09 24.52 16.69
CA MET A 55 -64.28 23.08 16.89
C MET A 55 -63.39 22.50 18.01
N THR A 56 -62.25 23.13 18.31
CA THR A 56 -61.35 22.65 19.38
C THR A 56 -61.96 22.87 20.77
N ASN A 57 -61.96 21.82 21.58
CA ASN A 57 -62.43 21.84 22.97
C ASN A 57 -61.47 21.05 23.89
N ASP A 58 -61.83 20.81 25.15
CA ASP A 58 -60.97 20.12 26.12
C ASP A 58 -60.66 18.66 25.74
N ALA A 59 -61.49 18.03 24.89
CA ALA A 59 -61.36 16.64 24.42
C ALA A 59 -60.94 16.52 22.95
N ASP A 60 -61.47 17.37 22.06
CA ASP A 60 -61.23 17.28 20.61
C ASP A 60 -60.34 18.44 20.13
N TYR A 61 -59.27 18.13 19.41
CA TYR A 61 -58.35 19.12 18.83
C TYR A 61 -58.42 19.12 17.31
N PHE A 62 -58.46 20.30 16.70
CA PHE A 62 -58.49 20.45 15.24
C PHE A 62 -57.26 21.20 14.71
N GLU A 63 -56.66 20.66 13.66
CA GLU A 63 -55.56 21.27 12.92
C GLU A 63 -55.98 21.56 11.47
N SER A 64 -55.24 22.45 10.81
CA SER A 64 -55.39 22.68 9.37
C SER A 64 -54.05 22.77 8.66
N LEU A 65 -54.03 22.31 7.41
CA LEU A 65 -52.87 22.34 6.54
C LEU A 65 -53.26 22.71 5.10
N PRO A 66 -52.34 23.27 4.29
CA PRO A 66 -52.64 23.58 2.89
C PRO A 66 -53.02 22.31 2.12
N THR A 67 -54.08 22.35 1.32
CA THR A 67 -54.54 21.17 0.55
C THR A 67 -53.47 20.68 -0.44
N THR A 68 -52.58 21.57 -0.90
CA THR A 68 -51.39 21.20 -1.69
C THR A 68 -50.38 20.37 -0.89
N SER A 69 -50.24 20.62 0.41
CA SER A 69 -49.45 19.80 1.33
C SER A 69 -50.10 18.44 1.60
N LEU A 70 -51.44 18.37 1.70
CA LEU A 70 -52.19 17.11 1.77
C LEU A 70 -51.90 16.23 0.54
N ILE A 71 -52.09 16.79 -0.66
CA ILE A 71 -51.80 16.12 -1.94
C ILE A 71 -50.32 15.69 -2.01
N SER A 72 -49.40 16.55 -1.56
CA SER A 72 -47.96 16.22 -1.52
C SER A 72 -47.68 15.04 -0.60
N ASN A 73 -48.25 15.00 0.61
CA ASN A 73 -48.08 13.90 1.56
C ASN A 73 -48.64 12.58 1.00
N LEU A 74 -49.87 12.58 0.47
CA LEU A 74 -50.50 11.40 -0.13
C LEU A 74 -49.71 10.86 -1.33
N ASN A 75 -49.17 11.76 -2.17
CA ASN A 75 -48.30 11.38 -3.28
C ASN A 75 -46.94 10.80 -2.85
N ILE A 76 -46.42 11.16 -1.67
CA ILE A 76 -45.23 10.53 -1.08
C ILE A 76 -45.58 9.12 -0.61
N LEU A 77 -46.71 8.94 0.09
CA LEU A 77 -47.20 7.64 0.54
C LEU A 77 -47.41 6.66 -0.62
N MET A 78 -48.16 7.05 -1.66
CA MET A 78 -48.39 6.20 -2.85
C MET A 78 -47.11 5.83 -3.62
N LYS A 79 -45.99 6.54 -3.40
CA LYS A 79 -44.69 6.26 -4.04
C LYS A 79 -43.69 5.54 -3.12
N SER A 80 -44.04 5.34 -1.85
CA SER A 80 -43.14 4.74 -0.85
C SER A 80 -43.01 3.22 -0.96
N GLY A 81 -43.96 2.55 -1.63
CA GLY A 81 -44.06 1.09 -1.65
C GLY A 81 -44.76 0.48 -0.43
N ILE A 82 -45.32 1.31 0.46
CA ILE A 82 -46.25 0.85 1.51
C ILE A 82 -47.54 0.36 0.85
N ASP A 83 -48.08 -0.76 1.34
CA ASP A 83 -49.37 -1.30 0.90
C ASP A 83 -50.51 -0.41 1.42
N THR A 84 -51.21 0.27 0.51
CA THR A 84 -52.36 1.14 0.84
C THR A 84 -53.70 0.40 0.73
N SER A 85 -53.72 -0.94 0.70
CA SER A 85 -54.97 -1.72 0.63
C SER A 85 -55.48 -2.22 1.99
N CYS A 86 -54.70 -2.06 3.06
CA CYS A 86 -55.08 -2.47 4.41
C CYS A 86 -55.87 -1.38 5.17
N ASN A 87 -56.75 -1.81 6.07
CA ASN A 87 -57.45 -0.93 7.01
C ASN A 87 -56.59 -0.73 8.27
N GLU A 88 -55.68 0.25 8.23
CA GLU A 88 -54.72 0.54 9.30
C GLU A 88 -54.50 2.05 9.44
N ALA A 89 -54.43 2.53 10.69
CA ALA A 89 -54.23 3.94 11.00
C ALA A 89 -52.76 4.34 10.80
N PHE A 90 -52.52 5.42 10.06
CA PHE A 90 -51.19 5.82 9.61
C PHE A 90 -50.98 7.33 9.72
N ASP A 91 -49.93 7.76 10.45
CA ASP A 91 -49.52 9.17 10.53
C ASP A 91 -48.88 9.61 9.20
N LEU A 92 -49.74 10.01 8.27
CA LEU A 92 -49.37 10.54 6.98
C LEU A 92 -48.46 11.78 7.11
N THR A 93 -48.66 12.59 8.15
CA THR A 93 -48.00 13.89 8.30
C THR A 93 -46.56 13.71 8.79
N GLY A 94 -46.37 12.92 9.84
CA GLY A 94 -45.05 12.53 10.33
C GLY A 94 -44.28 11.70 9.30
N PHE A 95 -44.93 10.73 8.64
CA PHE A 95 -44.31 9.96 7.55
C PHE A 95 -43.79 10.86 6.42
N ALA A 96 -44.65 11.74 5.90
CA ALA A 96 -44.25 12.63 4.81
C ALA A 96 -43.23 13.70 5.23
N ARG A 97 -43.13 14.04 6.53
CA ARG A 97 -42.02 14.85 7.05
C ARG A 97 -40.72 14.05 7.04
N LEU A 98 -40.71 12.84 7.59
CA LEU A 98 -39.53 11.96 7.64
C LEU A 98 -39.01 11.61 6.24
N GLU A 99 -39.89 11.36 5.27
CA GLU A 99 -39.48 11.14 3.88
C GLU A 99 -38.87 12.39 3.23
N ARG A 100 -39.35 13.60 3.56
CA ARG A 100 -38.71 14.85 3.08
C ARG A 100 -37.34 15.03 3.72
N GLU A 101 -37.23 14.88 5.04
CA GLU A 101 -35.96 14.95 5.77
C GLU A 101 -34.94 13.92 5.23
N LYS A 102 -35.38 12.68 4.98
CA LYS A 102 -34.56 11.63 4.35
C LYS A 102 -34.10 12.04 2.95
N ASN A 103 -34.99 12.59 2.12
CA ASN A 103 -34.64 13.02 0.76
C ASN A 103 -33.76 14.28 0.75
N GLU A 104 -33.87 15.18 1.73
CA GLU A 104 -32.96 16.30 1.93
C GLU A 104 -31.57 15.81 2.39
N LEU A 105 -31.50 14.87 3.33
CA LEU A 105 -30.24 14.23 3.74
C LEU A 105 -29.57 13.51 2.56
N LEU A 106 -30.33 12.74 1.77
CA LEU A 106 -29.82 12.07 0.56
C LEU A 106 -29.42 13.09 -0.52
N GLY A 107 -30.19 14.15 -0.74
CA GLY A 107 -29.89 15.20 -1.71
C GLY A 107 -28.66 16.03 -1.35
N ASN A 108 -28.48 16.34 -0.06
CA ASN A 108 -27.28 17.01 0.45
C ASN A 108 -26.04 16.11 0.34
N ASN A 109 -26.19 14.80 0.52
CA ASN A 109 -25.12 13.82 0.29
C ASN A 109 -24.81 13.56 -1.20
N LEU A 110 -25.74 13.87 -2.12
CA LEU A 110 -25.55 13.73 -3.58
C LEU A 110 -24.88 14.95 -4.22
N ASN A 111 -24.92 16.12 -3.58
CA ASN A 111 -24.25 17.36 -4.04
C ASN A 111 -22.84 17.57 -3.47
N ILE A 112 -22.28 16.57 -2.78
CA ILE A 112 -20.88 16.53 -2.34
C ILE A 112 -20.27 15.24 -2.86
N ASN A 113 -19.09 15.31 -3.49
CA ASN A 113 -18.24 14.13 -3.67
C ASN A 113 -17.77 13.66 -2.28
N ILE A 114 -18.57 12.83 -1.60
CA ILE A 114 -18.21 12.20 -0.34
C ILE A 114 -17.17 11.12 -0.65
N MET A 115 -15.92 11.58 -0.76
CA MET A 115 -14.74 10.74 -0.89
C MET A 115 -14.71 9.68 0.21
N ASN A 116 -14.48 8.43 -0.16
CA ASN A 116 -14.35 7.31 0.76
C ASN A 116 -13.14 7.49 1.71
N GLU A 117 -13.39 7.96 2.94
CA GLU A 117 -12.35 8.25 3.94
C GLU A 117 -11.51 7.02 4.31
N LYS A 118 -12.12 5.83 4.37
CA LYS A 118 -11.40 4.57 4.64
C LYS A 118 -10.41 4.23 3.52
N ASN A 119 -10.76 4.56 2.28
CA ASN A 119 -9.87 4.37 1.14
C ASN A 119 -8.75 5.42 1.11
N LEU A 120 -9.02 6.67 1.50
CA LEU A 120 -7.97 7.66 1.69
C LEU A 120 -6.96 7.20 2.76
N GLU A 121 -7.43 6.76 3.93
CA GLU A 121 -6.56 6.32 5.02
C GLU A 121 -5.73 5.09 4.62
N PHE A 122 -6.34 4.10 3.95
CA PHE A 122 -5.63 2.95 3.38
C PHE A 122 -4.50 3.38 2.42
N LEU A 123 -4.75 4.36 1.55
CA LEU A 123 -3.75 4.84 0.59
C LEU A 123 -2.63 5.64 1.29
N LYS A 124 -2.94 6.42 2.33
CA LYS A 124 -1.93 7.09 3.16
C LYS A 124 -1.00 6.09 3.85
N ASP A 125 -1.55 5.08 4.52
CA ASP A 125 -0.78 4.00 5.11
C ASP A 125 0.06 3.27 4.06
N GLN A 126 -0.51 2.98 2.89
CA GLN A 126 0.22 2.34 1.79
C GLN A 126 1.41 3.19 1.33
N LEU A 127 1.27 4.52 1.22
CA LEU A 127 2.36 5.45 0.90
C LEU A 127 3.42 5.52 2.01
N LYS A 128 3.00 5.51 3.27
CA LYS A 128 3.87 5.48 4.45
C LYS A 128 4.74 4.22 4.46
N TYR A 129 4.11 3.04 4.36
CA TYR A 129 4.82 1.75 4.41
C TYR A 129 5.61 1.42 3.13
N THR A 130 5.30 2.03 1.98
CA THR A 130 6.13 1.94 0.76
C THR A 130 7.27 2.97 0.74
N GLY A 131 7.41 3.83 1.75
CA GLY A 131 8.55 4.74 1.92
C GLY A 131 8.40 6.11 1.26
N PHE A 132 7.19 6.48 0.83
CA PHE A 132 6.88 7.84 0.38
C PHE A 132 6.55 8.77 1.56
N GLY A 133 6.03 8.22 2.66
CA GLY A 133 5.66 8.98 3.86
C GLY A 133 4.36 9.77 3.67
N GLU A 134 4.15 10.74 4.55
CA GLU A 134 2.91 11.53 4.67
C GLU A 134 2.92 12.81 3.80
N THR A 135 3.94 12.97 2.92
CA THR A 135 4.14 14.16 2.08
C THR A 135 2.98 14.45 1.12
N PHE A 136 2.22 13.42 0.75
CA PHE A 136 1.18 13.47 -0.28
C PHE A 136 -0.25 13.49 0.27
N ASP A 137 -0.43 13.51 1.59
CA ASP A 137 -1.72 13.36 2.25
C ASP A 137 -2.78 14.38 1.78
N GLN A 138 -2.38 15.64 1.57
CA GLN A 138 -3.26 16.69 1.06
C GLN A 138 -3.55 16.51 -0.43
N ASP A 139 -2.52 16.37 -1.27
CA ASP A 139 -2.67 16.20 -2.72
C ASP A 139 -3.58 15.01 -3.05
N LEU A 140 -3.35 13.87 -2.38
CA LEU A 140 -4.15 12.66 -2.51
C LEU A 140 -5.62 12.91 -2.16
N LYS A 141 -5.89 13.56 -1.03
CA LYS A 141 -7.25 13.93 -0.60
C LYS A 141 -7.92 14.86 -1.62
N GLU A 142 -7.22 15.89 -2.09
CA GLU A 142 -7.76 16.81 -3.10
C GLU A 142 -8.07 16.12 -4.43
N LYS A 143 -7.18 15.22 -4.89
CA LYS A 143 -7.37 14.46 -6.13
C LYS A 143 -8.57 13.53 -6.06
N MET A 144 -8.74 12.84 -4.93
CA MET A 144 -9.90 11.96 -4.70
C MET A 144 -11.21 12.75 -4.58
N LEU A 145 -11.22 13.89 -3.87
CA LEU A 145 -12.39 14.79 -3.77
C LEU A 145 -12.80 15.40 -5.12
N LYS A 146 -11.83 15.70 -6.00
CA LYS A 146 -12.08 16.17 -7.38
C LYS A 146 -12.66 15.08 -8.29
N GLY A 147 -12.61 13.81 -7.88
CA GLY A 147 -13.11 12.69 -8.68
C GLY A 147 -12.21 12.31 -9.87
N GLU A 148 -10.93 12.67 -9.84
CA GLU A 148 -10.01 12.42 -10.97
C GLU A 148 -9.78 10.92 -11.18
N THR A 149 -10.31 10.34 -12.27
CA THR A 149 -10.30 8.89 -12.51
C THR A 149 -8.91 8.28 -12.58
N GLU A 150 -7.92 9.02 -13.08
CA GLU A 150 -6.50 8.65 -13.05
C GLU A 150 -5.66 9.90 -12.72
N PHE A 151 -4.72 9.78 -11.80
CA PHE A 151 -3.80 10.86 -11.45
C PHE A 151 -2.43 10.35 -11.05
N LYS A 152 -1.46 11.26 -10.98
CA LYS A 152 -0.07 10.95 -10.61
C LYS A 152 0.44 11.91 -9.56
N LEU A 153 1.26 11.41 -8.65
CA LEU A 153 2.00 12.18 -7.66
C LEU A 153 3.50 11.94 -7.89
N MET A 154 4.33 12.96 -7.69
CA MET A 154 5.76 12.91 -8.04
C MET A 154 6.62 13.27 -6.83
N LYS A 155 7.57 12.39 -6.51
CA LYS A 155 8.59 12.62 -5.48
C LYS A 155 9.96 12.74 -6.15
N GLU A 156 10.72 13.75 -5.78
CA GLU A 156 12.14 13.85 -6.11
C GLU A 156 12.96 13.69 -4.82
N GLY A 157 14.19 13.21 -4.95
CA GLY A 157 15.10 13.05 -3.82
C GLY A 157 16.54 12.82 -4.26
N VAL A 158 17.47 13.12 -3.34
CA VAL A 158 18.90 12.90 -3.51
C VAL A 158 19.33 11.74 -2.62
N TYR A 159 20.09 10.80 -3.18
CA TYR A 159 20.51 9.56 -2.53
C TYR A 159 22.03 9.44 -2.64
N GLY A 160 22.74 10.07 -1.71
CA GLY A 160 24.20 10.23 -1.81
C GLY A 160 24.51 11.27 -2.90
N ALA A 161 25.20 10.84 -3.95
CA ALA A 161 25.45 11.66 -5.15
C ALA A 161 24.38 11.48 -6.24
N ASP A 162 23.54 10.44 -6.14
CA ASP A 162 22.52 10.15 -7.14
C ASP A 162 21.27 11.03 -6.96
N SER A 163 20.61 11.35 -8.07
CA SER A 163 19.28 11.95 -8.07
C SER A 163 18.24 10.92 -8.51
N MET A 164 17.10 10.87 -7.82
CA MET A 164 16.02 9.92 -8.12
C MET A 164 14.66 10.61 -8.15
N THR A 165 13.93 10.40 -9.24
CA THR A 165 12.52 10.78 -9.38
C THR A 165 11.65 9.52 -9.29
N ALA A 166 10.56 9.59 -8.54
CA ALA A 166 9.53 8.56 -8.48
C ALA A 166 8.16 9.16 -8.84
N VAL A 167 7.49 8.60 -9.86
CA VAL A 167 6.15 9.01 -10.30
C VAL A 167 5.16 7.90 -9.96
N LEU A 168 4.31 8.17 -8.97
CA LEU A 168 3.31 7.27 -8.44
C LEU A 168 2.03 7.36 -9.28
N ASN A 169 1.47 6.22 -9.71
CA ASN A 169 0.28 6.16 -10.55
C ASN A 169 -0.92 5.65 -9.76
N PHE A 170 -1.97 6.46 -9.68
CA PHE A 170 -3.24 6.14 -9.02
C PHE A 170 -4.36 6.04 -10.04
N LYS A 171 -5.31 5.13 -9.81
CA LYS A 171 -6.53 4.99 -10.62
C LYS A 171 -7.73 4.67 -9.74
N LYS A 172 -8.86 5.30 -10.04
CA LYS A 172 -10.19 4.94 -9.54
C LYS A 172 -10.68 3.67 -10.25
N SER A 173 -11.29 2.77 -9.50
CA SER A 173 -11.95 1.57 -10.02
C SER A 173 -13.06 1.95 -11.01
N ASP A 174 -13.13 1.22 -12.14
CA ASP A 174 -14.24 1.35 -13.08
C ASP A 174 -15.54 0.67 -12.55
N GLN A 175 -15.47 -0.05 -11.42
CA GLN A 175 -16.57 -0.83 -10.82
C GLN A 175 -17.01 -0.34 -9.44
N THR A 176 -16.18 0.44 -8.74
CA THR A 176 -16.41 0.86 -7.35
C THR A 176 -15.91 2.30 -7.13
N ASP A 177 -16.23 2.91 -6.00
CA ASP A 177 -15.69 4.24 -5.65
C ASP A 177 -14.24 4.20 -5.10
N LEU A 178 -13.56 3.05 -5.17
CA LEU A 178 -12.23 2.87 -4.61
C LEU A 178 -11.12 3.32 -5.55
N TYR A 179 -10.13 4.01 -5.00
CA TYR A 179 -8.86 4.35 -5.63
C TYR A 179 -7.76 3.38 -5.22
N PHE A 180 -6.85 3.10 -6.16
CA PHE A 180 -5.72 2.21 -5.98
C PHE A 180 -4.41 2.87 -6.42
N PHE A 181 -3.39 2.79 -5.57
CA PHE A 181 -2.01 3.06 -5.95
C PHE A 181 -1.46 1.80 -6.65
N ASN A 182 -1.27 1.86 -7.97
CA ASN A 182 -1.02 0.65 -8.78
C ASN A 182 0.46 0.40 -9.06
N SER A 183 1.26 1.46 -9.15
CA SER A 183 2.69 1.37 -9.47
C SER A 183 3.37 2.71 -9.24
N TYR A 184 4.70 2.67 -9.09
CA TYR A 184 5.53 3.85 -9.19
C TYR A 184 6.67 3.64 -10.19
N HIS A 185 6.89 4.64 -11.04
CA HIS A 185 7.97 4.65 -12.02
C HIS A 185 9.17 5.40 -11.45
N VAL A 186 10.30 4.71 -11.32
CA VAL A 186 11.56 5.26 -10.84
C VAL A 186 12.45 5.62 -12.02
N ASN A 187 13.05 6.82 -11.97
CA ASN A 187 14.15 7.25 -12.81
C ASN A 187 15.32 7.63 -11.92
N LEU A 188 16.40 6.82 -11.95
CA LEU A 188 17.63 7.03 -11.19
C LEU A 188 18.71 7.60 -12.11
N LYS A 189 19.23 8.77 -11.79
CA LYS A 189 20.32 9.42 -12.51
C LYS A 189 21.55 9.56 -11.59
N LYS A 190 22.59 8.79 -11.92
CA LYS A 190 23.92 8.86 -11.32
C LYS A 190 24.62 10.16 -11.71
N GLU A 191 25.52 10.65 -10.85
CA GLU A 191 26.28 11.90 -11.04
C GLU A 191 26.98 11.96 -12.41
N ASP A 192 27.74 10.92 -12.77
CA ASP A 192 28.49 10.84 -14.04
C ASP A 192 27.64 10.45 -15.27
N SER A 193 26.34 10.13 -15.10
CA SER A 193 25.50 9.65 -16.18
C SER A 193 24.61 10.76 -16.78
N LYS A 194 24.69 10.92 -18.10
CA LYS A 194 23.74 11.76 -18.86
C LYS A 194 22.36 11.14 -18.94
N GLU A 195 22.27 9.81 -18.97
CA GLU A 195 21.01 9.06 -19.08
C GLU A 195 20.57 8.50 -17.73
N GLY A 196 19.26 8.56 -17.47
CA GLY A 196 18.63 8.01 -16.28
C GLY A 196 18.18 6.57 -16.49
N LEU A 197 18.52 5.70 -15.53
CA LEU A 197 18.10 4.31 -15.47
C LEU A 197 16.63 4.25 -14.98
N LYS A 198 15.76 3.59 -15.73
CA LYS A 198 14.31 3.58 -15.48
C LYS A 198 13.80 2.19 -15.13
N GLN A 199 12.88 2.12 -14.17
CA GLN A 199 12.18 0.89 -13.79
C GLN A 199 10.81 1.21 -13.19
N THR A 200 9.80 0.44 -13.56
CA THR A 200 8.47 0.52 -12.93
C THR A 200 8.33 -0.57 -11.88
N PHE A 201 7.94 -0.19 -10.66
CA PHE A 201 7.62 -1.11 -9.58
C PHE A 201 6.11 -1.13 -9.39
N TYR A 202 5.51 -2.32 -9.50
CA TYR A 202 4.08 -2.52 -9.32
C TYR A 202 3.73 -2.74 -7.85
N ILE A 203 2.61 -2.19 -7.43
CA ILE A 203 2.06 -2.38 -6.09
C ILE A 203 1.09 -3.57 -6.14
N ASN A 204 1.23 -4.47 -5.17
CA ASN A 204 0.36 -5.63 -4.99
C ASN A 204 -0.10 -5.66 -3.54
N ASN A 205 -1.42 -5.58 -3.33
CA ASN A 205 -2.01 -5.62 -1.97
C ASN A 205 -1.85 -7.00 -1.31
N ASN A 206 -1.58 -8.05 -2.09
CA ASN A 206 -1.50 -9.43 -1.61
C ASN A 206 -0.07 -9.92 -1.31
N SER A 207 0.99 -9.19 -1.67
CA SER A 207 2.40 -9.59 -1.45
C SER A 207 3.25 -8.46 -0.87
N SER A 208 4.47 -8.76 -0.38
CA SER A 208 5.37 -7.71 0.11
C SER A 208 5.80 -6.77 -1.02
N ASN A 209 5.47 -5.49 -0.89
CA ASN A 209 5.79 -4.45 -1.87
C ASN A 209 7.26 -4.03 -1.77
N ILE A 210 7.85 -3.68 -2.91
CA ILE A 210 9.14 -2.98 -2.94
C ILE A 210 8.92 -1.56 -2.43
N THR A 211 9.71 -1.14 -1.46
CA THR A 211 9.72 0.24 -0.95
C THR A 211 10.61 1.13 -1.81
N LEU A 212 10.45 2.45 -1.73
CA LEU A 212 11.28 3.40 -2.48
C LEU A 212 12.79 3.23 -2.20
N LYS A 213 13.18 2.86 -0.97
CA LYS A 213 14.59 2.59 -0.62
C LYS A 213 15.10 1.26 -1.18
N GLU A 214 14.28 0.21 -1.13
CA GLU A 214 14.61 -1.08 -1.76
C GLU A 214 14.69 -0.93 -3.30
N ALA A 215 13.83 -0.12 -3.92
CA ALA A 215 13.90 0.22 -5.34
C ALA A 215 15.22 0.92 -5.69
N TYR A 216 15.62 1.95 -4.94
CA TYR A 216 16.96 2.56 -5.10
C TYR A 216 18.08 1.51 -4.97
N ASN A 217 18.00 0.62 -3.98
CA ASN A 217 19.01 -0.42 -3.78
C ASN A 217 19.08 -1.42 -4.96
N LEU A 218 17.93 -1.84 -5.51
CA LEU A 218 17.82 -2.69 -6.71
C LEU A 218 18.35 -1.99 -7.96
N MET A 219 18.07 -0.70 -8.13
CA MET A 219 18.55 0.12 -9.25
C MET A 219 20.06 0.35 -9.21
N GLU A 220 20.66 0.33 -8.00
CA GLU A 220 22.11 0.24 -7.79
C GLU A 220 22.69 -1.18 -8.03
N GLY A 221 21.89 -2.13 -8.51
CA GLY A 221 22.31 -3.50 -8.83
C GLY A 221 22.48 -4.43 -7.62
N ARG A 222 22.08 -3.98 -6.43
CA ARG A 222 22.11 -4.80 -5.20
C ARG A 222 20.90 -5.72 -5.13
N SER A 223 20.95 -6.68 -4.20
CA SER A 223 19.86 -7.65 -4.01
C SER A 223 19.01 -7.32 -2.78
N VAL A 224 17.70 -7.52 -2.88
CA VAL A 224 16.72 -7.27 -1.79
C VAL A 224 15.98 -8.57 -1.47
N ASN A 225 15.90 -8.93 -0.19
CA ASN A 225 15.17 -10.10 0.29
C ASN A 225 13.71 -9.73 0.61
N LYS A 226 12.75 -10.48 0.06
CA LYS A 226 11.31 -10.28 0.25
C LYS A 226 10.60 -11.61 0.51
N ASP A 227 9.52 -11.53 1.28
CA ASP A 227 8.51 -12.59 1.36
C ASP A 227 7.47 -12.34 0.26
N LEU A 228 7.48 -13.20 -0.75
CA LEU A 228 6.63 -13.16 -1.92
C LEU A 228 5.50 -14.18 -1.78
N LYS A 229 4.54 -14.17 -2.71
CA LYS A 229 3.48 -15.19 -2.79
C LYS A 229 3.43 -15.85 -4.14
N THR A 230 3.12 -17.15 -4.15
CA THR A 230 2.80 -17.91 -5.37
C THR A 230 1.42 -17.49 -5.92
N ARG A 231 1.00 -18.06 -7.06
CA ARG A 231 -0.36 -17.82 -7.59
C ARG A 231 -1.43 -18.45 -6.71
N GLU A 232 -1.04 -19.51 -6.02
CA GLU A 232 -1.80 -20.32 -5.06
C GLU A 232 -1.88 -19.63 -3.68
N GLY A 233 -1.14 -18.54 -3.48
CA GLY A 233 -1.14 -17.74 -2.25
C GLY A 233 -0.13 -18.16 -1.19
N GLU A 234 0.68 -19.19 -1.46
CA GLU A 234 1.73 -19.67 -0.53
C GLU A 234 2.84 -18.63 -0.39
N VAL A 235 3.24 -18.33 0.85
CA VAL A 235 4.31 -17.38 1.14
C VAL A 235 5.67 -18.07 1.03
N TYR A 236 6.61 -17.46 0.30
CA TYR A 236 7.98 -17.95 0.18
C TYR A 236 8.99 -16.80 0.25
N ASN A 237 10.18 -17.08 0.78
CA ASN A 237 11.26 -16.10 0.85
C ASN A 237 12.15 -16.18 -0.41
N ALA A 238 12.49 -15.03 -0.99
CA ALA A 238 13.41 -14.93 -2.12
C ALA A 238 14.23 -13.64 -2.08
N TRP A 239 15.46 -13.71 -2.63
CA TRP A 239 16.21 -12.51 -2.99
C TRP A 239 15.92 -12.11 -4.43
N LEU A 240 15.68 -10.82 -4.63
CA LEU A 240 15.43 -10.16 -5.90
C LEU A 240 16.67 -9.39 -6.33
N LYS A 241 16.98 -9.40 -7.63
CA LYS A 241 18.04 -8.58 -8.25
C LYS A 241 17.59 -8.17 -9.65
N ILE A 242 17.92 -6.94 -10.09
CA ILE A 242 17.65 -6.52 -11.47
C ILE A 242 18.68 -7.14 -12.42
N ASP A 243 18.19 -7.74 -13.51
CA ASP A 243 19.00 -8.09 -14.67
C ASP A 243 18.94 -6.96 -15.71
N PHE A 244 19.96 -6.09 -15.70
CA PHE A 244 20.08 -4.98 -16.63
C PHE A 244 20.33 -5.39 -18.09
N LYS A 245 20.48 -6.69 -18.40
CA LYS A 245 20.69 -7.18 -19.77
C LYS A 245 19.40 -7.56 -20.48
N ASN A 246 18.33 -7.84 -19.73
CA ASN A 246 17.07 -8.33 -20.28
C ASN A 246 15.90 -7.48 -19.80
N SER A 247 15.17 -6.87 -20.73
CA SER A 247 13.89 -6.21 -20.46
C SER A 247 12.68 -7.08 -20.82
N ASP A 248 11.51 -6.68 -20.33
CA ASP A 248 10.20 -7.13 -20.81
C ASP A 248 9.67 -6.24 -21.96
N ASP A 249 8.51 -6.60 -22.50
CA ASP A 249 7.85 -5.87 -23.60
C ASP A 249 7.41 -4.44 -23.21
N LYS A 250 7.42 -4.12 -21.90
CA LYS A 250 7.10 -2.80 -21.34
C LYS A 250 8.37 -1.99 -21.04
N SER A 251 9.53 -2.46 -21.48
CA SER A 251 10.85 -1.85 -21.22
C SER A 251 11.23 -1.76 -19.73
N ASN A 252 10.65 -2.60 -18.86
CA ASN A 252 11.19 -2.81 -17.51
C ASN A 252 12.26 -3.90 -17.55
N PHE A 253 13.33 -3.75 -16.77
CA PHE A 253 14.30 -4.82 -16.56
C PHE A 253 13.68 -5.99 -15.80
N LYS A 254 14.11 -7.21 -16.12
CA LYS A 254 13.67 -8.43 -15.43
C LYS A 254 14.25 -8.49 -14.02
N LEU A 255 13.49 -9.10 -13.10
CA LEU A 255 13.93 -9.42 -11.75
C LEU A 255 14.32 -10.90 -11.68
N GLU A 256 15.60 -11.17 -11.47
CA GLU A 256 16.08 -12.50 -11.06
C GLU A 256 15.59 -12.81 -9.64
N GLN A 257 15.25 -14.07 -9.40
CA GLN A 257 14.82 -14.56 -8.09
C GLN A 257 15.70 -15.69 -7.60
N TYR A 258 16.26 -15.53 -6.40
CA TYR A 258 17.02 -16.55 -5.70
C TYR A 258 16.18 -17.01 -4.50
N HIS A 259 15.36 -18.02 -4.74
CA HIS A 259 14.45 -18.65 -3.76
C HIS A 259 15.21 -19.15 -2.52
N GLN A 260 14.56 -19.33 -1.37
CA GLN A 260 15.19 -19.87 -0.15
C GLN A 260 15.93 -21.20 -0.39
N ASN A 261 15.44 -22.04 -1.30
CA ASN A 261 16.05 -23.33 -1.69
C ASN A 261 17.29 -23.18 -2.59
N TYR A 262 17.62 -21.98 -3.05
CA TYR A 262 18.85 -21.70 -3.81
C TYR A 262 20.11 -21.94 -2.96
N GLY A 263 20.00 -21.90 -1.64
CA GLY A 263 21.11 -22.15 -0.71
C GLY A 263 22.08 -20.97 -0.59
N TYR A 264 21.59 -19.74 -0.71
CA TYR A 264 22.31 -18.57 -0.18
C TYR A 264 21.90 -18.34 1.27
N ASP A 265 22.88 -18.40 2.16
CA ASP A 265 22.74 -18.04 3.56
C ASP A 265 23.53 -16.74 3.81
N LEU A 266 22.81 -15.69 4.23
CA LEU A 266 23.39 -14.39 4.54
C LEU A 266 24.21 -14.42 5.84
N GLU A 267 23.71 -15.11 6.86
CA GLU A 267 24.28 -15.16 8.21
C GLU A 267 25.57 -15.99 8.19
N ALA A 268 25.52 -17.19 7.62
CA ALA A 268 26.71 -18.02 7.38
C ALA A 268 27.67 -17.39 6.35
N SER A 269 27.25 -16.38 5.59
CA SER A 269 28.17 -15.59 4.74
C SER A 269 28.86 -14.45 5.49
N LEU A 270 28.19 -13.82 6.46
CA LEU A 270 28.79 -12.84 7.37
C LEU A 270 29.80 -13.49 8.32
N GLU A 271 29.49 -14.66 8.87
CA GLU A 271 30.35 -15.37 9.84
C GLU A 271 31.70 -15.87 9.26
N LYS A 272 31.85 -15.86 7.93
CA LYS A 272 33.15 -16.09 7.25
C LYS A 272 34.12 -14.92 7.42
N HIS A 273 33.66 -13.79 7.95
CA HIS A 273 34.43 -12.57 8.14
C HIS A 273 34.45 -12.18 9.63
N SER A 274 35.58 -11.67 10.09
CA SER A 274 35.77 -11.20 11.47
C SER A 274 35.07 -9.84 11.72
N ILE A 275 33.74 -9.82 11.64
CA ILE A 275 32.91 -8.62 11.77
C ILE A 275 32.53 -8.43 13.25
N LYS A 276 32.87 -7.27 13.82
CA LYS A 276 32.67 -6.92 15.23
C LYS A 276 31.20 -6.93 15.64
N GLU A 277 30.34 -6.42 14.78
CA GLU A 277 28.89 -6.27 15.00
C GLU A 277 28.17 -7.62 15.20
N LEU A 278 28.72 -8.73 14.67
CA LEU A 278 28.13 -10.07 14.84
C LEU A 278 28.18 -10.57 16.30
N ASN A 279 29.09 -10.03 17.12
CA ASN A 279 29.25 -10.43 18.52
C ASN A 279 28.18 -9.83 19.45
N THR A 280 27.37 -8.88 18.98
CA THR A 280 26.29 -8.27 19.75
C THR A 280 24.95 -8.61 19.09
N PRO A 281 24.04 -9.36 19.74
CA PRO A 281 22.82 -9.85 19.10
C PRO A 281 21.99 -8.77 18.41
N LYS A 282 21.86 -7.58 19.02
CA LYS A 282 21.11 -6.47 18.42
C LYS A 282 21.78 -5.92 17.15
N TYR A 283 23.10 -5.76 17.16
CA TYR A 283 23.84 -5.27 15.98
C TYR A 283 23.89 -6.32 14.87
N LYS A 284 23.95 -7.62 15.21
CA LYS A 284 23.77 -8.73 14.25
C LYS A 284 22.40 -8.66 13.57
N GLU A 285 21.33 -8.50 14.35
CA GLU A 285 19.96 -8.35 13.84
C GLU A 285 19.82 -7.13 12.91
N ASP A 286 20.30 -5.96 13.34
CA ASP A 286 20.21 -4.72 12.56
C ASP A 286 21.03 -4.79 11.26
N LEU A 287 22.21 -5.42 11.29
CA LEU A 287 23.04 -5.70 10.12
C LEU A 287 22.32 -6.63 9.13
N LEU A 288 21.76 -7.76 9.61
CA LEU A 288 20.98 -8.68 8.78
C LEU A 288 19.78 -7.99 8.15
N ASN A 289 19.03 -7.19 8.92
CA ASN A 289 17.86 -6.46 8.43
C ASN A 289 18.21 -5.36 7.42
N SER A 290 19.34 -4.67 7.60
CA SER A 290 19.84 -3.67 6.64
C SER A 290 20.26 -4.33 5.32
N LEU A 291 20.96 -5.46 5.39
CA LEU A 291 21.41 -6.23 4.22
C LEU A 291 20.25 -6.91 3.48
N LYS A 292 19.24 -7.41 4.19
CA LYS A 292 17.98 -7.91 3.59
C LYS A 292 17.25 -6.82 2.79
N LYS A 293 17.29 -5.56 3.23
CA LYS A 293 16.75 -4.41 2.49
C LYS A 293 17.65 -3.96 1.32
N GLY A 294 18.77 -4.66 1.06
CA GLY A 294 19.73 -4.36 -0.01
C GLY A 294 20.62 -3.15 0.25
N ASN A 295 20.74 -2.68 1.50
CA ASN A 295 21.63 -1.56 1.81
C ASN A 295 23.10 -1.99 1.69
N LEU A 296 23.95 -1.05 1.27
CA LEU A 296 25.41 -1.14 1.48
C LEU A 296 25.69 -0.70 2.93
N GLN A 297 25.94 -1.67 3.81
CA GLN A 297 26.01 -1.46 5.26
C GLN A 297 27.46 -1.32 5.71
N SER A 298 27.76 -0.30 6.52
CA SER A 298 29.09 -0.18 7.15
C SER A 298 29.20 -1.13 8.34
N VAL A 299 30.38 -1.75 8.48
CA VAL A 299 30.73 -2.76 9.48
C VAL A 299 32.22 -2.64 9.87
N THR A 300 32.59 -3.19 11.02
CA THR A 300 33.95 -3.13 11.56
C THR A 300 34.62 -4.49 11.44
N PHE A 301 35.63 -4.61 10.57
CA PHE A 301 36.43 -5.81 10.41
C PHE A 301 37.60 -5.81 11.40
N VAL A 302 37.82 -6.93 12.08
CA VAL A 302 38.92 -7.12 13.05
C VAL A 302 39.89 -8.16 12.50
N VAL A 303 41.03 -7.73 11.95
CA VAL A 303 42.04 -8.62 11.35
C VAL A 303 43.33 -8.50 12.15
N ALA A 304 43.83 -9.62 12.70
CA ALA A 304 45.01 -9.65 13.58
C ALA A 304 44.96 -8.64 14.75
N GLY A 305 43.76 -8.31 15.25
CA GLY A 305 43.54 -7.32 16.31
C GLY A 305 43.44 -5.86 15.84
N VAL A 306 43.64 -5.59 14.56
CA VAL A 306 43.45 -4.26 13.96
C VAL A 306 42.01 -4.10 13.50
N GLU A 307 41.34 -3.04 13.96
CA GLU A 307 40.00 -2.67 13.51
C GLU A 307 40.05 -1.81 12.24
N SER A 308 39.21 -2.13 11.26
CA SER A 308 39.10 -1.42 10.00
C SER A 308 37.63 -1.26 9.61
N LYS A 309 37.24 -0.06 9.18
CA LYS A 309 35.88 0.23 8.76
C LYS A 309 35.71 -0.16 7.30
N MET A 310 34.76 -1.06 7.04
CA MET A 310 34.46 -1.61 5.71
C MET A 310 32.97 -1.41 5.41
N TYR A 311 32.58 -1.72 4.18
CA TYR A 311 31.18 -1.79 3.75
C TYR A 311 30.86 -3.16 3.13
N VAL A 312 29.66 -3.67 3.38
CA VAL A 312 29.20 -4.97 2.89
C VAL A 312 27.79 -4.92 2.31
N GLU A 313 27.52 -5.79 1.35
CA GLU A 313 26.20 -6.02 0.77
C GLU A 313 25.99 -7.52 0.46
N ALA A 314 24.72 -7.93 0.38
CA ALA A 314 24.35 -9.29 0.03
C ALA A 314 24.59 -9.61 -1.45
N ASN A 315 25.23 -10.75 -1.75
CA ASN A 315 25.45 -11.24 -3.10
C ASN A 315 24.91 -12.67 -3.28
N PRO A 316 23.57 -12.85 -3.34
CA PRO A 316 22.93 -14.16 -3.48
C PRO A 316 23.40 -14.92 -4.72
N GLN A 317 23.59 -14.23 -5.85
CA GLN A 317 24.02 -14.81 -7.13
C GLN A 317 25.30 -15.66 -7.04
N PHE A 318 26.25 -15.26 -6.19
CA PHE A 318 27.50 -15.99 -5.97
C PHE A 318 27.55 -16.70 -4.61
N LYS A 319 26.47 -16.61 -3.82
CA LYS A 319 26.34 -17.12 -2.45
C LYS A 319 27.41 -16.56 -1.49
N THR A 320 27.72 -15.27 -1.64
CA THR A 320 28.72 -14.56 -0.82
C THR A 320 28.21 -13.19 -0.36
N LEU A 321 29.08 -12.41 0.26
CA LEU A 321 28.96 -10.96 0.33
C LEU A 321 29.82 -10.33 -0.77
N ASN A 322 29.56 -9.07 -1.11
CA ASN A 322 30.59 -8.17 -1.62
C ASN A 322 31.12 -7.33 -0.44
N VAL A 323 32.42 -7.06 -0.43
CA VAL A 323 33.10 -6.25 0.60
C VAL A 323 33.81 -5.09 -0.10
N TYR A 324 33.75 -3.91 0.50
CA TYR A 324 34.35 -2.69 0.00
C TYR A 324 35.11 -1.96 1.12
N ASP A 325 36.16 -1.24 0.75
CA ASP A 325 36.95 -0.40 1.65
C ASP A 325 36.28 0.95 1.96
N GLY A 326 37.00 1.82 2.68
CA GLY A 326 36.54 3.17 3.02
C GLY A 326 36.23 4.06 1.82
N ASP A 327 36.92 3.84 0.70
CA ASP A 327 36.76 4.55 -0.57
C ASP A 327 35.75 3.85 -1.51
N LYS A 328 35.02 2.86 -0.97
CA LYS A 328 34.02 2.02 -1.64
C LYS A 328 34.58 1.24 -2.83
N GLN A 329 35.88 0.97 -2.86
CA GLN A 329 36.46 0.08 -3.87
C GLN A 329 36.26 -1.37 -3.47
N ARG A 330 35.96 -2.24 -4.44
CA ARG A 330 35.57 -3.63 -4.20
C ARG A 330 36.80 -4.49 -3.89
N ILE A 331 36.82 -5.10 -2.70
CA ILE A 331 37.90 -5.99 -2.26
C ILE A 331 37.65 -7.39 -2.84
N ASN A 332 38.41 -7.77 -3.87
CA ASN A 332 38.34 -9.09 -4.49
C ASN A 332 39.19 -10.10 -3.70
N HIS A 333 38.57 -10.89 -2.83
CA HIS A 333 39.23 -11.93 -2.02
C HIS A 333 39.80 -13.15 -2.82
N ARG A 334 40.07 -12.99 -4.12
CA ARG A 334 40.79 -13.96 -4.96
C ARG A 334 42.30 -13.73 -4.95
N GLU A 335 42.76 -12.49 -4.85
CA GLU A 335 44.20 -12.14 -4.87
C GLU A 335 44.93 -12.63 -3.60
N SER A 336 44.23 -12.67 -2.45
CA SER A 336 44.76 -13.17 -1.17
C SER A 336 45.06 -14.69 -1.13
N LYS A 337 44.88 -15.42 -2.24
CA LYS A 337 45.40 -16.80 -2.42
C LYS A 337 46.75 -16.86 -3.12
N GLU A 338 47.18 -15.79 -3.79
CA GLU A 338 48.48 -15.71 -4.47
C GLU A 338 49.53 -15.05 -3.55
N GLU A 339 49.17 -14.01 -2.80
CA GLU A 339 49.99 -13.43 -1.72
C GLU A 339 50.32 -14.44 -0.59
N LYS A 340 49.48 -15.48 -0.43
CA LYS A 340 49.73 -16.60 0.49
C LYS A 340 50.72 -17.64 -0.03
N LYS A 341 51.18 -17.54 -1.29
CA LYS A 341 52.25 -18.39 -1.84
C LYS A 341 53.62 -17.74 -1.75
N GLU A 342 53.74 -16.43 -1.97
CA GLU A 342 55.03 -15.73 -1.85
C GLU A 342 55.51 -15.69 -0.38
N ASN A 343 54.63 -15.33 0.56
CA ASN A 343 54.92 -15.37 2.00
C ASN A 343 55.19 -16.78 2.58
N ALA A 344 55.08 -17.85 1.78
CA ALA A 344 55.41 -19.22 2.14
C ALA A 344 56.78 -19.68 1.60
N LEU A 345 57.41 -18.91 0.72
CA LEU A 345 58.75 -19.19 0.18
C LEU A 345 59.84 -18.49 0.99
N ASP A 346 59.67 -17.21 1.32
CA ASP A 346 60.67 -16.42 2.10
C ASP A 346 60.90 -16.93 3.54
N LYS A 347 59.98 -17.75 4.06
CA LYS A 347 60.11 -18.41 5.37
C LYS A 347 60.83 -19.77 5.35
N LYS A 348 61.39 -20.19 4.19
CA LYS A 348 62.26 -21.36 4.10
C LYS A 348 63.76 -21.03 4.07
N GLU A 349 64.18 -19.92 3.47
CA GLU A 349 65.61 -19.56 3.43
C GLU A 349 66.14 -19.06 4.79
N SER A 350 65.28 -18.48 5.62
CA SER A 350 65.61 -17.91 6.93
C SER A 350 65.82 -18.95 8.06
N LYS A 351 66.06 -20.23 7.72
CA LYS A 351 66.39 -21.29 8.70
C LYS A 351 67.62 -22.14 8.39
N GLU A 352 68.34 -21.90 7.30
CA GLU A 352 69.59 -22.63 6.99
C GLU A 352 70.87 -21.83 7.34
N GLN A 353 70.79 -20.51 7.58
CA GLN A 353 71.95 -19.70 8.01
C GLN A 353 72.15 -19.63 9.54
N GLN A 354 72.14 -20.78 10.24
CA GLN A 354 72.75 -20.85 11.57
C GLN A 354 73.21 -22.25 12.00
N LYS A 355 74.04 -22.91 11.18
CA LYS A 355 74.97 -23.97 11.62
C LYS A 355 75.99 -24.29 10.54
N ASP A 356 77.15 -23.63 10.61
CA ASP A 356 78.41 -24.13 10.04
C ASP A 356 79.58 -23.45 10.74
N LEU A 357 80.17 -24.14 11.71
CA LEU A 357 81.57 -24.04 12.09
C LEU A 357 82.03 -25.44 12.57
N ASP A 358 83.07 -25.92 11.89
CA ASP A 358 83.98 -27.04 12.18
C ASP A 358 83.48 -28.50 12.16
N GLY A 359 84.04 -29.30 11.21
CA GLY A 359 84.38 -30.72 11.46
C GLY A 359 84.06 -31.76 10.38
N GLU A 360 84.77 -31.77 9.24
CA GLU A 360 84.94 -32.98 8.38
C GLU A 360 86.07 -33.90 8.93
N PRO A 361 86.26 -35.15 8.43
CA PRO A 361 85.46 -35.99 7.51
C PRO A 361 85.06 -37.33 8.20
N GLU A 362 84.68 -38.48 7.62
CA GLU A 362 84.57 -39.04 6.25
C GLU A 362 83.27 -39.88 6.11
N GLY A 363 83.11 -40.65 5.00
CA GLY A 363 82.58 -42.02 5.14
C GLY A 363 81.41 -42.51 4.27
N GLY A 364 81.49 -42.35 2.94
CA GLY A 364 80.97 -43.24 1.87
C GLY A 364 79.62 -44.00 1.97
N GLY A 365 78.83 -43.99 0.87
CA GLY A 365 77.77 -44.99 0.66
C GLY A 365 76.78 -44.73 -0.49
N GLN A 366 76.98 -45.34 -1.65
CA GLN A 366 76.05 -45.30 -2.79
C GLN A 366 74.85 -46.26 -2.64
N LYS A 367 73.69 -45.90 -3.23
CA LYS A 367 72.79 -46.73 -4.08
C LYS A 367 71.55 -45.90 -4.46
N GLU A 368 71.41 -45.42 -5.70
CA GLU A 368 70.85 -46.13 -6.87
C GLU A 368 69.44 -46.72 -6.70
N GLY A 369 68.51 -46.32 -7.59
CA GLY A 369 67.60 -47.29 -8.22
C GLY A 369 66.13 -46.91 -8.45
N LYS A 370 65.82 -46.40 -9.67
CA LYS A 370 64.65 -46.78 -10.55
C LYS A 370 63.21 -46.68 -9.97
N LYS A 371 62.13 -46.35 -10.70
CA LYS A 371 61.76 -45.84 -12.06
C LYS A 371 60.22 -46.07 -12.17
N ARG A 372 59.53 -45.43 -13.16
CA ARG A 372 58.13 -45.64 -13.63
C ARG A 372 57.06 -44.79 -12.87
N LYS A 373 56.27 -43.86 -13.46
CA LYS A 373 55.52 -43.75 -14.77
C LYS A 373 54.53 -44.93 -14.93
N VAL A 374 53.19 -44.77 -14.99
CA VAL A 374 52.28 -44.14 -15.98
C VAL A 374 50.85 -44.18 -15.33
N LYS A 375 49.99 -43.14 -15.25
CA LYS A 375 49.12 -42.43 -16.24
C LYS A 375 47.87 -43.21 -16.78
N SER A 376 46.70 -43.03 -16.15
CA SER A 376 45.31 -43.14 -16.69
C SER A 376 44.34 -42.89 -15.51
N GLN A 377 43.41 -41.93 -15.45
CA GLN A 377 42.38 -41.41 -16.39
C GLN A 377 41.16 -42.33 -16.55
N SER A 378 39.97 -41.76 -16.25
CA SER A 378 38.61 -42.34 -16.31
C SER A 378 38.31 -43.40 -15.24
N ILE A 379 37.11 -43.47 -14.65
CA ILE A 379 35.80 -42.86 -14.98
C ILE A 379 35.37 -41.86 -13.88
#